data_AF-A0AAW9YDK0-F1
#
_entry.id   AF-A0AAW9YDK0-F1
#
_cell.length_a   1.000
_cell.length_b   1.000
_cell.length_c   1.000
_cell.angle_alpha   90.00
_cell.angle_beta   90.00
_cell.angle_gamma   90.00
#
_symmetry.space_group_name_H-M   'P 1'
#
loop_
_entity.id
_entity.type
_entity.pdbx_description
1 polymer ?
#
loop_
_entity_poly.entity_id
_entity_poly.type
_entity_poly.pdbx_seq_one_letter_code
_entity_poly.pdbx_strand_id
1 'polypeptide(L)'
;MLIIDICWDTMRLAVTELLLDSPKRPFTLSLDEVKNDICQGRRHIADHDFPKIIYEADNNLSPNWIKKRDEGLAALEPLISDPELRHRYLYGDSSGILQLLIEHSGKSKKYVTGQLNRYFRCGGMPNALLPNYFACGKNHQLPTTYLELEKGKICLASKRGRETLYGKSYRGITQQDIKNIVFFSKKIRSGTEVQLSRLYLDFCMEYASAELRPMGAPDEDIAEPFKMLLSRNYLISPKSFKRQLTKYVDQLTFLKKRVG
;
A
#
# COMPACT_ATOMS: atom_id res chain seq x y z
N MET A 1 -3.86 -10.90 -0.80
CA MET A 1 -5.34 -10.80 -0.91
C MET A 1 -5.88 -10.35 0.43
N LEU A 2 -7.08 -9.79 0.49
CA LEU A 2 -7.77 -9.53 1.75
C LEU A 2 -8.90 -10.54 1.90
N ILE A 3 -9.01 -11.17 3.07
CA ILE A 3 -10.18 -11.97 3.45
C ILE A 3 -11.27 -11.01 3.91
N ILE A 4 -12.43 -11.08 3.26
CA ILE A 4 -13.59 -10.24 3.57
C ILE A 4 -14.50 -10.97 4.54
N ASP A 5 -14.73 -12.26 4.28
CA ASP A 5 -15.68 -13.08 5.02
C ASP A 5 -15.32 -14.57 4.87
N ILE A 6 -15.82 -15.40 5.80
CA ILE A 6 -15.60 -16.85 5.82
C ILE A 6 -16.97 -17.54 5.96
N CYS A 7 -17.34 -18.34 4.98
CA CYS A 7 -18.49 -19.23 5.05
C CYS A 7 -18.03 -20.62 5.51
N TRP A 8 -18.30 -20.94 6.77
CA TRP A 8 -17.94 -22.23 7.36
C TRP A 8 -18.79 -23.38 6.82
N ASP A 9 -20.06 -23.14 6.49
CA ASP A 9 -20.97 -24.17 5.98
C ASP A 9 -20.53 -24.75 4.63
N THR A 10 -19.95 -23.89 3.78
CA THR A 10 -19.44 -24.30 2.46
C THR A 10 -17.92 -24.40 2.41
N MET A 11 -17.23 -24.16 3.54
CA MET A 11 -15.77 -24.12 3.65
C MET A 11 -15.13 -23.21 2.59
N ARG A 12 -15.66 -21.99 2.44
CA ARG A 12 -15.20 -21.01 1.43
C ARG A 12 -14.82 -19.69 2.06
N LEU A 13 -13.81 -19.06 1.46
CA LEU A 13 -13.32 -17.73 1.80
C LEU A 13 -13.77 -16.74 0.72
N ALA A 14 -14.42 -15.64 1.08
CA ALA A 14 -14.61 -14.51 0.18
C ALA A 14 -13.39 -13.59 0.27
N VAL A 15 -12.72 -13.34 -0.85
CA VAL A 15 -11.49 -12.56 -0.90
C VAL A 15 -11.53 -11.47 -1.97
N THR A 16 -10.71 -10.45 -1.79
CA THR A 16 -10.48 -9.38 -2.78
C THR A 16 -9.00 -9.13 -3.03
N GLU A 17 -8.67 -8.66 -4.24
CA GLU A 17 -7.32 -8.31 -4.62
C GLU A 17 -6.99 -6.86 -4.25
N LEU A 18 -6.13 -6.69 -3.25
CA LEU A 18 -5.66 -5.37 -2.82
C LEU A 18 -4.71 -4.69 -3.82
N LEU A 19 -3.97 -5.49 -4.61
CA LEU A 19 -2.88 -5.02 -5.47
C LEU A 19 -3.35 -4.51 -6.83
N LEU A 20 -4.62 -4.65 -7.16
CA LEU A 20 -5.16 -4.12 -8.41
C LEU A 20 -5.36 -2.61 -8.32
N ASP A 21 -5.05 -1.92 -9.42
CA ASP A 21 -5.25 -0.48 -9.55
C ASP A 21 -6.73 -0.11 -9.35
N SER A 22 -7.63 -0.92 -9.90
CA SER A 22 -9.08 -0.78 -9.75
C SER A 22 -9.66 -1.84 -8.82
N PRO A 23 -10.54 -1.44 -7.87
CA PRO A 23 -11.24 -2.39 -7.03
C PRO A 23 -12.15 -3.27 -7.90
N LYS A 24 -12.05 -4.59 -7.69
CA LYS A 24 -12.90 -5.59 -8.34
C LYS A 24 -13.87 -6.22 -7.35
N ARG A 25 -14.87 -6.91 -7.89
CA ARG A 25 -15.79 -7.72 -7.11
C ARG A 25 -15.01 -8.82 -6.36
N PRO A 26 -15.39 -9.15 -5.12
CA PRO A 26 -14.87 -10.31 -4.41
C PRO A 26 -15.07 -11.61 -5.18
N PHE A 27 -14.16 -12.56 -4.97
CA PHE A 27 -14.27 -13.92 -5.49
C PHE A 27 -14.02 -14.92 -4.35
N THR A 28 -14.37 -16.17 -4.57
CA THR A 28 -14.27 -17.21 -3.55
C THR A 28 -13.07 -18.11 -3.76
N LEU A 29 -12.52 -18.60 -2.65
CA LEU A 29 -11.48 -19.63 -2.61
C LEU A 29 -11.93 -20.76 -1.68
N SER A 30 -11.49 -21.99 -1.95
CA SER A 30 -11.68 -23.11 -1.02
C SER A 30 -10.80 -22.91 0.21
N LEU A 31 -11.38 -23.07 1.39
CA LEU A 31 -10.66 -22.95 2.66
C LEU A 31 -9.61 -24.06 2.81
N ASP A 32 -9.90 -25.27 2.33
CA ASP A 32 -8.98 -26.40 2.36
C ASP A 32 -7.78 -26.20 1.45
N GLU A 33 -7.99 -25.65 0.25
CA GLU A 33 -6.90 -25.32 -0.67
C GLU A 33 -5.98 -24.25 -0.08
N VAL A 34 -6.57 -23.21 0.54
CA VAL A 34 -5.80 -22.15 1.19
C VAL A 34 -5.02 -22.70 2.39
N LYS A 35 -5.63 -23.57 3.19
CA LYS A 35 -4.97 -24.23 4.33
C LYS A 35 -3.79 -25.08 3.86
N ASN A 36 -3.98 -25.89 2.81
CA ASN A 36 -2.90 -26.68 2.20
C ASN A 36 -1.77 -25.80 1.66
N ASP A 37 -2.10 -24.68 1.01
CA ASP A 37 -1.11 -23.71 0.53
C ASP A 37 -0.29 -23.11 1.67
N ILE A 38 -0.93 -22.79 2.81
CA ILE A 38 -0.25 -22.29 4.00
C ILE A 38 0.66 -23.36 4.60
N CYS A 39 0.17 -24.59 4.77
CA CYS A 39 0.97 -25.71 5.30
C CYS A 39 2.20 -26.02 4.43
N GLN A 40 2.09 -25.83 3.11
CA GLN A 40 3.20 -26.03 2.16
C GLN A 40 4.12 -24.79 2.04
N GLY A 41 3.87 -23.72 2.80
CA GLY A 41 4.64 -22.47 2.72
C GLY A 41 4.46 -21.70 1.41
N ARG A 42 3.44 -22.03 0.61
CA ARG A 42 3.10 -21.33 -0.65
C ARG A 42 2.36 -20.02 -0.41
N ARG A 43 1.72 -19.88 0.75
CA ARG A 43 1.04 -18.67 1.21
C ARG A 43 1.36 -18.44 2.68
N HIS A 44 1.30 -17.19 3.08
CA HIS A 44 1.40 -16.78 4.48
C HIS A 44 0.26 -15.84 4.84
N ILE A 45 -0.16 -15.90 6.10
CA ILE A 45 -1.12 -14.95 6.66
C ILE A 45 -0.32 -13.72 7.10
N ALA A 46 -0.82 -12.56 6.74
CA ALA A 46 -0.25 -11.28 7.16
C ALA A 46 -1.38 -10.32 7.46
N ASP A 47 -1.19 -9.50 8.48
CA ASP A 47 -2.08 -8.39 8.77
C ASP A 47 -1.92 -7.30 7.71
N HIS A 48 -3.03 -6.64 7.37
CA HIS A 48 -3.03 -5.54 6.42
C HIS A 48 -3.57 -4.27 7.07
N ASP A 49 -2.74 -3.23 7.09
CA ASP A 49 -3.16 -1.91 7.53
C ASP A 49 -3.76 -1.10 6.37
N PHE A 50 -4.99 -0.64 6.58
CA PHE A 50 -5.60 0.38 5.74
C PHE A 50 -5.15 1.79 6.14
N PRO A 51 -5.25 2.79 5.23
CA PRO A 51 -5.06 4.19 5.56
C PRO A 51 -5.86 4.61 6.81
N LYS A 52 -5.24 5.40 7.70
CA LYS A 52 -5.82 5.81 8.99
C LYS A 52 -7.23 6.38 8.89
N ILE A 53 -7.50 7.11 7.82
CA ILE A 53 -8.81 7.73 7.54
C ILE A 53 -9.97 6.71 7.50
N ILE A 54 -9.71 5.44 7.17
CA ILE A 54 -10.73 4.40 7.18
C ILE A 54 -11.19 4.10 8.62
N TYR A 55 -10.33 4.33 9.61
CA TYR A 55 -10.62 4.12 11.03
C TYR A 55 -11.01 5.40 11.77
N GLU A 56 -11.06 6.55 11.09
CA GLU A 56 -11.40 7.82 11.73
C GLU A 56 -12.89 7.92 12.06
N ALA A 57 -13.18 8.49 13.23
CA ALA A 57 -14.55 8.83 13.63
C ALA A 57 -15.07 10.05 12.85
N ASP A 58 -16.39 10.13 12.70
CA ASP A 58 -17.08 11.18 11.92
C ASP A 58 -16.70 12.61 12.35
N ASN A 59 -16.43 12.83 13.64
CA ASN A 59 -15.99 14.14 14.16
C ASN A 59 -14.68 14.64 13.54
N ASN A 60 -13.85 13.74 13.01
CA ASN A 60 -12.58 14.07 12.36
C ASN A 60 -12.70 14.18 10.83
N LEU A 61 -13.88 13.90 10.28
CA LEU A 61 -14.12 13.86 8.84
C LEU A 61 -14.87 15.12 8.38
N SER A 62 -14.62 15.53 7.14
CA SER A 62 -15.39 16.63 6.54
C SER A 62 -16.87 16.23 6.38
N PRO A 63 -17.84 17.09 6.74
CA PRO A 63 -19.26 16.81 6.54
C PRO A 63 -19.62 16.46 5.10
N ASN A 64 -18.95 17.08 4.12
CA ASN A 64 -19.14 16.78 2.70
C ASN A 64 -18.63 15.38 2.32
N TRP A 65 -17.64 14.83 3.03
CA TRP A 65 -17.14 13.48 2.79
C TRP A 65 -18.07 12.45 3.41
N ILE A 66 -18.55 12.72 4.62
CA ILE A 66 -19.56 11.92 5.32
C ILE A 66 -20.80 11.80 4.44
N LYS A 67 -21.34 12.92 3.92
CA LYS A 67 -22.49 12.90 3.02
C LYS A 67 -22.29 11.97 1.81
N LYS A 68 -21.13 12.01 1.16
CA LYS A 68 -20.81 11.14 0.01
C LYS A 68 -20.66 9.66 0.39
N ARG A 69 -20.11 9.38 1.57
CA ARG A 69 -20.02 8.03 2.14
C ARG A 69 -21.42 7.49 2.37
N ASP A 70 -22.26 8.26 3.05
CA ASP A 70 -23.61 7.85 3.44
C ASP A 70 -24.53 7.67 2.22
N GLU A 71 -24.40 8.52 1.19
CA GLU A 71 -25.05 8.30 -0.10
C GLU A 71 -24.61 6.96 -0.75
N GLY A 72 -23.34 6.59 -0.59
CA GLY A 72 -22.81 5.31 -1.04
C GLY A 72 -23.37 4.13 -0.22
N LEU A 73 -23.43 4.27 1.11
CA LEU A 73 -23.99 3.25 2.01
C LEU A 73 -25.47 3.03 1.72
N ALA A 74 -26.25 4.10 1.60
CA ALA A 74 -27.67 4.03 1.25
C ALA A 74 -27.90 3.30 -0.08
N ALA A 75 -27.02 3.48 -1.07
CA ALA A 75 -27.12 2.75 -2.33
C ALA A 75 -26.82 1.25 -2.21
N LEU A 76 -26.09 0.82 -1.17
CA LEU A 76 -25.74 -0.57 -0.89
C LEU A 76 -26.57 -1.18 0.24
N GLU A 77 -27.47 -0.41 0.85
CA GLU A 77 -28.17 -0.75 2.08
C GLU A 77 -28.85 -2.13 2.06
N PRO A 78 -29.57 -2.53 0.98
CA PRO A 78 -30.16 -3.86 0.92
C PRO A 78 -29.12 -4.99 1.09
N LEU A 79 -27.91 -4.81 0.55
CA LEU A 79 -26.85 -5.81 0.66
C LEU A 79 -26.12 -5.76 2.01
N ILE A 80 -26.09 -4.61 2.67
CA ILE A 80 -25.41 -4.44 3.97
C ILE A 80 -26.29 -5.00 5.09
N SER A 81 -27.58 -4.72 5.03
CA SER A 81 -28.54 -4.99 6.11
C SER A 81 -29.21 -6.36 6.02
N ASP A 82 -29.19 -7.02 4.85
CA ASP A 82 -29.66 -8.39 4.67
C ASP A 82 -28.48 -9.39 4.59
N PRO A 83 -28.21 -10.17 5.65
CA PRO A 83 -27.15 -11.16 5.66
C PRO A 83 -27.32 -12.27 4.61
N GLU A 84 -28.55 -12.65 4.28
CA GLU A 84 -28.85 -13.68 3.28
C GLU A 84 -28.52 -13.17 1.87
N LEU A 85 -28.93 -11.93 1.57
CA LEU A 85 -28.58 -11.29 0.30
C LEU A 85 -27.05 -11.13 0.17
N ARG A 86 -26.37 -10.76 1.25
CA ARG A 86 -24.91 -10.67 1.31
C ARG A 86 -24.24 -12.01 1.09
N HIS A 87 -24.73 -13.05 1.77
CA HIS A 87 -24.22 -14.41 1.62
C HIS A 87 -24.38 -14.89 0.17
N ARG A 88 -25.56 -14.68 -0.43
CA ARG A 88 -25.84 -15.00 -1.84
C ARG A 88 -24.92 -14.23 -2.80
N TYR A 89 -24.62 -12.96 -2.52
CA TYR A 89 -23.71 -12.16 -3.33
C TYR A 89 -22.26 -12.66 -3.29
N LEU A 90 -21.78 -13.09 -2.12
CA LEU A 90 -20.40 -13.52 -1.91
C LEU A 90 -20.16 -14.97 -2.34
N TYR A 91 -21.06 -15.90 -2.00
CA TYR A 91 -20.83 -17.35 -2.15
C TYR A 91 -21.78 -18.05 -3.12
N GLY A 92 -22.91 -17.44 -3.44
CA GLY A 92 -23.99 -18.03 -4.23
C GLY A 92 -24.22 -17.32 -5.56
N ASP A 93 -25.46 -17.38 -6.04
CA ASP A 93 -25.88 -16.74 -7.28
C ASP A 93 -26.18 -15.25 -7.08
N SER A 94 -25.24 -14.42 -7.48
CA SER A 94 -25.38 -12.96 -7.45
C SER A 94 -26.30 -12.36 -8.52
N SER A 95 -26.91 -13.18 -9.37
CA SER A 95 -27.81 -12.70 -10.43
C SER A 95 -28.93 -11.86 -9.83
N GLY A 96 -29.25 -10.75 -10.51
CA GLY A 96 -30.27 -9.79 -10.09
C GLY A 96 -29.88 -8.86 -8.94
N ILE A 97 -28.86 -9.16 -8.12
CA ILE A 97 -28.51 -8.32 -6.96
C ILE A 97 -28.06 -6.92 -7.39
N LEU A 98 -27.23 -6.82 -8.43
CA LEU A 98 -26.81 -5.52 -8.95
C LEU A 98 -27.99 -4.69 -9.47
N GLN A 99 -28.96 -5.35 -10.12
CA GLN A 99 -30.15 -4.69 -10.65
C GLN A 99 -31.05 -4.18 -9.51
N LEU A 100 -31.24 -5.00 -8.47
CA LEU A 100 -31.94 -4.61 -7.24
C LEU A 100 -31.32 -3.36 -6.61
N LEU A 101 -29.99 -3.31 -6.49
CA LEU A 101 -29.30 -2.14 -5.93
C LEU A 101 -29.42 -0.89 -6.81
N ILE A 102 -29.42 -1.06 -8.14
CA ILE A 102 -29.66 0.04 -9.10
C ILE A 102 -31.07 0.61 -8.93
N GLU A 103 -32.08 -0.26 -8.87
CA GLU A 103 -33.49 0.12 -8.71
C GLU A 103 -33.73 0.79 -7.36
N HIS A 104 -33.19 0.21 -6.28
CA HIS A 104 -33.31 0.77 -4.93
C HIS A 104 -32.69 2.17 -4.82
N SER A 105 -31.50 2.36 -5.39
CA SER A 105 -30.75 3.62 -5.25
C SER A 105 -31.11 4.69 -6.28
N GLY A 106 -31.76 4.31 -7.38
CA GLY A 106 -31.95 5.16 -8.55
C GLY A 106 -30.64 5.62 -9.22
N LYS A 107 -29.51 4.95 -8.94
CA LYS A 107 -28.18 5.33 -9.46
C LYS A 107 -27.78 4.48 -10.65
N SER A 108 -26.86 4.99 -11.46
CA SER A 108 -26.32 4.24 -12.60
C SER A 108 -25.59 2.97 -12.17
N LYS A 109 -25.62 1.94 -13.04
CA LYS A 109 -24.83 0.70 -12.88
C LYS A 109 -23.36 0.95 -12.53
N LYS A 110 -22.74 1.94 -13.20
CA LYS A 110 -21.33 2.32 -12.96
C LYS A 110 -21.10 2.82 -11.54
N TYR A 111 -22.03 3.63 -11.02
CA TYR A 111 -21.96 4.14 -9.65
C TYR A 111 -22.06 3.01 -8.63
N VAL A 112 -23.12 2.19 -8.72
CA VAL A 112 -23.37 1.09 -7.77
C VAL A 112 -22.22 0.07 -7.78
N THR A 113 -21.77 -0.34 -8.97
CA THR A 113 -20.62 -1.25 -9.10
C THR A 113 -19.35 -0.65 -8.49
N GLY A 114 -19.13 0.66 -8.69
CA GLY A 114 -18.00 1.38 -8.11
C GLY A 114 -18.04 1.38 -6.59
N GLN A 115 -19.20 1.62 -5.97
CA GLN A 115 -19.35 1.59 -4.51
C GLN A 115 -19.18 0.17 -3.96
N LEU A 116 -19.83 -0.84 -4.57
CA LEU A 116 -19.70 -2.25 -4.16
C LEU A 116 -18.23 -2.70 -4.10
N ASN A 117 -17.50 -2.48 -5.19
CA ASN A 117 -16.12 -2.93 -5.26
C ASN A 117 -15.23 -2.18 -4.25
N ARG A 118 -15.48 -0.89 -4.01
CA ARG A 118 -14.74 -0.10 -3.01
C ARG A 118 -15.04 -0.55 -1.59
N TYR A 119 -16.30 -0.79 -1.27
CA TYR A 119 -16.77 -1.28 0.03
C TYR A 119 -16.05 -2.57 0.41
N PHE A 120 -16.09 -3.57 -0.48
CA PHE A 120 -15.47 -4.85 -0.22
C PHE A 120 -13.94 -4.84 -0.32
N ARG A 121 -13.32 -3.92 -1.10
CA ARG A 121 -11.85 -3.77 -1.14
C ARG A 121 -11.25 -3.53 0.24
N CYS A 122 -11.98 -2.90 1.16
CA CYS A 122 -11.55 -2.65 2.53
C CYS A 122 -12.37 -3.46 3.55
N GLY A 123 -12.77 -4.68 3.19
CA GLY A 123 -13.43 -5.61 4.12
C GLY A 123 -14.83 -5.20 4.57
N GLY A 124 -15.52 -4.32 3.84
CA GLY A 124 -16.87 -3.88 4.21
C GLY A 124 -16.91 -2.75 5.25
N MET A 125 -15.81 -2.03 5.43
CA MET A 125 -15.80 -0.85 6.32
C MET A 125 -16.58 0.32 5.69
N PRO A 126 -17.47 1.01 6.43
CA PRO A 126 -18.24 2.13 5.90
C PRO A 126 -17.38 3.24 5.28
N ASN A 127 -16.29 3.58 5.97
CA ASN A 127 -15.36 4.61 5.55
C ASN A 127 -14.56 4.25 4.27
N ALA A 128 -14.66 3.02 3.76
CA ALA A 128 -14.14 2.67 2.43
C ALA A 128 -14.82 3.45 1.30
N LEU A 129 -16.04 3.96 1.55
CA LEU A 129 -16.81 4.77 0.60
C LEU A 129 -16.47 6.25 0.67
N LEU A 130 -15.72 6.71 1.67
CA LEU A 130 -15.19 8.08 1.74
C LEU A 130 -14.45 8.43 0.47
N PRO A 131 -14.53 9.66 -0.05
CA PRO A 131 -13.79 10.03 -1.24
C PRO A 131 -12.29 9.67 -1.15
N ASN A 132 -11.73 9.05 -2.20
CA ASN A 132 -10.31 8.69 -2.27
C ASN A 132 -9.37 9.92 -2.42
N TYR A 133 -9.71 11.07 -1.85
CA TYR A 133 -8.85 12.25 -1.89
C TYR A 133 -7.50 11.96 -1.21
N PHE A 134 -7.46 11.07 -0.20
CA PHE A 134 -6.21 10.59 0.39
C PHE A 134 -5.31 9.80 -0.58
N ALA A 135 -5.79 9.43 -1.77
CA ALA A 135 -5.01 8.79 -2.82
C ALA A 135 -4.63 9.77 -3.95
N CYS A 136 -5.14 11.01 -3.93
CA CYS A 136 -5.08 11.96 -5.03
C CYS A 136 -4.47 13.31 -4.64
N GLY A 137 -3.76 13.93 -5.58
CA GLY A 137 -3.28 15.31 -5.44
C GLY A 137 -2.38 15.55 -4.22
N LYS A 138 -2.62 16.64 -3.50
CA LYS A 138 -1.85 17.07 -2.33
C LYS A 138 -2.13 16.23 -1.07
N ASN A 139 -3.23 15.46 -1.06
CA ASN A 139 -3.68 14.68 0.11
C ASN A 139 -3.18 13.23 0.09
N HIS A 140 -2.34 12.85 -0.88
CA HIS A 140 -1.81 11.49 -1.01
C HIS A 140 -1.05 11.06 0.26
N GLN A 141 -1.59 10.09 0.99
CA GLN A 141 -0.92 9.49 2.14
C GLN A 141 0.08 8.43 1.65
N LEU A 142 1.34 8.57 2.07
CA LEU A 142 2.36 7.56 1.79
C LEU A 142 2.18 6.36 2.74
N PRO A 143 2.48 5.14 2.28
CA PRO A 143 2.48 3.97 3.16
C PRO A 143 3.54 4.13 4.27
N THR A 144 3.29 3.54 5.44
CA THR A 144 4.20 3.63 6.60
C THR A 144 5.57 3.06 6.28
N THR A 145 5.60 1.82 5.77
CA THR A 145 6.78 1.08 5.33
C THR A 145 6.55 0.51 3.93
N TYR A 146 7.61 -0.02 3.31
CA TYR A 146 7.45 -0.80 2.09
C TYR A 146 7.04 -2.22 2.48
N LEU A 147 6.10 -2.81 1.73
CA LEU A 147 5.66 -4.18 1.96
C LEU A 147 6.41 -5.11 1.01
N GLU A 148 6.96 -6.20 1.53
CA GLU A 148 7.54 -7.27 0.72
C GLU A 148 6.44 -8.25 0.30
N LEU A 149 6.46 -8.66 -0.96
CA LEU A 149 5.64 -9.73 -1.53
C LEU A 149 6.50 -10.99 -1.66
N GLU A 150 5.84 -12.12 -1.91
CA GLU A 150 6.52 -13.38 -2.17
C GLU A 150 7.54 -13.29 -3.31
N LYS A 151 8.65 -14.02 -3.17
CA LYS A 151 9.79 -14.07 -4.10
C LYS A 151 10.54 -12.74 -4.29
N GLY A 152 10.70 -11.95 -3.22
CA GLY A 152 11.52 -10.73 -3.24
C GLY A 152 10.95 -9.60 -4.11
N LYS A 153 9.65 -9.64 -4.39
CA LYS A 153 8.93 -8.54 -5.06
C LYS A 153 8.47 -7.54 -4.01
N ILE A 154 8.39 -6.26 -4.33
CA ILE A 154 7.92 -5.24 -3.38
C ILE A 154 6.52 -4.80 -3.78
N CYS A 155 5.64 -4.72 -2.80
CA CYS A 155 4.25 -4.32 -2.92
C CYS A 155 4.15 -2.90 -3.49
N LEU A 156 3.24 -2.77 -4.43
CA LEU A 156 3.13 -1.63 -5.34
C LEU A 156 2.14 -0.57 -4.85
N ALA A 157 1.73 -0.61 -3.58
CA ALA A 157 0.74 0.31 -3.00
C ALA A 157 1.20 1.79 -3.00
N SER A 158 2.50 2.05 -3.13
CA SER A 158 3.04 3.41 -3.30
C SER A 158 3.02 3.88 -4.77
N LYS A 159 2.75 5.16 -5.01
CA LYS A 159 2.82 5.79 -6.35
C LYS A 159 4.16 5.46 -7.03
N ARG A 160 4.10 4.67 -8.10
CA ARG A 160 5.26 4.21 -8.87
C ARG A 160 6.06 5.40 -9.42
N GLY A 161 7.39 5.29 -9.39
CA GLY A 161 8.24 6.09 -10.28
C GLY A 161 7.90 5.80 -11.74
N ARG A 162 8.19 6.75 -12.64
CA ARG A 162 7.94 6.59 -14.08
C ARG A 162 8.66 5.33 -14.60
N GLU A 163 7.98 4.54 -15.42
CA GLU A 163 8.59 3.37 -16.08
C GLU A 163 9.74 3.82 -16.97
N THR A 164 10.85 3.09 -16.90
CA THR A 164 11.97 3.23 -17.84
C THR A 164 11.92 2.09 -18.86
N LEU A 165 12.68 2.21 -19.95
CA LEU A 165 12.80 1.18 -20.99
C LEU A 165 13.18 -0.22 -20.43
N TYR A 166 13.79 -0.26 -19.23
CA TYR A 166 14.24 -1.47 -18.54
C TYR A 166 13.38 -1.84 -17.32
N GLY A 167 12.16 -1.32 -17.22
CA GLY A 167 11.26 -1.51 -16.08
C GLY A 167 11.42 -0.46 -14.97
N LYS A 168 10.99 -0.79 -13.74
CA LYS A 168 11.10 0.09 -12.56
C LYS A 168 12.28 -0.35 -11.71
N SER A 169 13.35 0.44 -11.69
CA SER A 169 14.51 0.10 -10.85
C SER A 169 14.33 0.42 -9.37
N TYR A 170 13.40 1.29 -8.98
CA TYR A 170 13.27 1.82 -7.61
C TYR A 170 11.83 1.76 -7.11
N ARG A 171 11.64 1.53 -5.80
CA ARG A 171 10.32 1.63 -5.17
C ARG A 171 9.88 3.07 -4.92
N GLY A 172 8.59 3.23 -4.63
CA GLY A 172 8.06 4.50 -4.13
C GLY A 172 8.53 4.80 -2.71
N ILE A 173 8.46 6.08 -2.34
CA ILE A 173 8.84 6.57 -1.01
C ILE A 173 7.74 6.28 0.01
N THR A 174 8.14 6.00 1.24
CA THR A 174 7.28 5.67 2.40
C THR A 174 7.41 6.75 3.48
N GLN A 175 6.57 6.70 4.52
CA GLN A 175 6.73 7.59 5.69
C GLN A 175 8.03 7.30 6.44
N GLN A 176 8.43 6.03 6.55
CA GLN A 176 9.70 5.66 7.19
C GLN A 176 10.91 6.25 6.44
N ASP A 177 10.89 6.25 5.10
CA ASP A 177 11.97 6.89 4.33
C ASP A 177 12.06 8.38 4.63
N ILE A 178 10.92 9.06 4.77
CA ILE A 178 10.92 10.49 5.12
C ILE A 178 11.52 10.69 6.51
N LYS A 179 11.15 9.86 7.50
CA LYS A 179 11.76 9.90 8.84
C LYS A 179 13.27 9.70 8.76
N ASN A 180 13.73 8.68 8.02
CA ASN A 180 15.16 8.41 7.83
C ASN A 180 15.87 9.58 7.15
N ILE A 181 15.27 10.20 6.13
CA ILE A 181 15.81 11.40 5.48
C ILE A 181 15.91 12.57 6.45
N VAL A 182 14.91 12.77 7.33
CA VAL A 182 14.94 13.80 8.37
C VAL A 182 16.03 13.53 9.41
N PHE A 183 16.27 12.28 9.79
CA PHE A 183 17.39 11.94 10.67
C PHE A 183 18.74 12.17 9.99
N PHE A 184 18.86 11.73 8.74
CA PHE A 184 20.05 11.92 7.94
C PHE A 184 20.35 13.40 7.69
N SER A 185 19.32 14.22 7.44
CA SER A 185 19.47 15.65 7.13
C SER A 185 20.11 16.44 8.28
N LYS A 186 19.91 16.01 9.54
CA LYS A 186 20.53 16.65 10.71
C LYS A 186 22.06 16.57 10.71
N LYS A 187 22.64 15.64 9.96
CA LYS A 187 24.11 15.49 9.82
C LYS A 187 24.70 16.43 8.78
N ILE A 188 23.86 17.09 7.98
CA ILE A 188 24.28 17.93 6.86
C ILE A 188 24.19 19.39 7.28
N ARG A 189 25.28 20.13 7.13
CA ARG A 189 25.31 21.57 7.40
C ARG A 189 24.60 22.34 6.29
N SER A 190 23.85 23.38 6.65
CA SER A 190 23.26 24.32 5.69
C SER A 190 24.36 25.01 4.85
N GLY A 191 24.07 25.31 3.58
CA GLY A 191 25.02 25.99 2.68
C GLY A 191 26.15 25.11 2.12
N THR A 192 26.14 23.80 2.40
CA THR A 192 27.21 22.89 1.95
C THR A 192 27.05 22.53 0.47
N GLU A 193 28.17 22.48 -0.25
CA GLU A 193 28.23 21.90 -1.60
C GLU A 193 28.31 20.38 -1.54
N VAL A 194 27.40 19.69 -2.22
CA VAL A 194 27.30 18.23 -2.16
C VAL A 194 27.15 17.59 -3.53
N GLN A 195 27.72 16.40 -3.69
CA GLN A 195 27.48 15.56 -4.86
C GLN A 195 26.31 14.62 -4.59
N LEU A 196 25.25 14.69 -5.40
CA LEU A 196 24.03 13.90 -5.19
C LEU A 196 24.31 12.39 -5.11
N SER A 197 25.20 11.86 -5.96
CA SER A 197 25.51 10.43 -5.97
C SER A 197 26.16 9.97 -4.68
N ARG A 198 27.09 10.76 -4.12
CA ARG A 198 27.78 10.44 -2.88
C ARG A 198 26.84 10.54 -1.69
N LEU A 199 26.11 11.65 -1.58
CA LEU A 199 25.17 11.86 -0.50
C LEU A 199 24.04 10.83 -0.47
N TYR A 200 23.56 10.43 -1.65
CA TYR A 200 22.58 9.37 -1.78
C TYR A 200 23.16 7.99 -1.42
N LEU A 201 24.41 7.71 -1.80
CA LEU A 201 25.10 6.49 -1.40
C LEU A 201 25.24 6.40 0.12
N ASP A 202 25.69 7.47 0.77
CA ASP A 202 25.84 7.55 2.22
C ASP A 202 24.50 7.29 2.92
N PHE A 203 23.42 7.91 2.44
CA PHE A 203 22.07 7.65 2.94
C PHE A 203 21.66 6.18 2.78
N CYS A 204 21.90 5.57 1.62
CA CYS A 204 21.54 4.17 1.38
C CYS A 204 22.39 3.21 2.20
N MET A 205 23.67 3.50 2.43
CA MET A 205 24.53 2.68 3.28
C MET A 205 24.06 2.70 4.73
N GLU A 206 23.52 3.82 5.21
CA GLU A 206 23.02 3.93 6.58
C GLU A 206 21.63 3.29 6.78
N TYR A 207 20.69 3.51 5.84
CA TYR A 207 19.28 3.14 6.03
C TYR A 207 18.75 2.06 5.09
N ALA A 208 19.55 1.58 4.14
CA ALA A 208 19.14 0.63 3.11
C ALA A 208 20.29 -0.32 2.69
N SER A 209 21.02 -0.81 3.69
CA SER A 209 22.05 -1.83 3.53
C SER A 209 21.76 -3.05 4.40
N ALA A 210 22.31 -4.20 4.02
CA ALA A 210 22.34 -5.42 4.81
C ALA A 210 23.77 -5.62 5.32
N GLU A 211 23.90 -5.93 6.60
CA GLU A 211 25.16 -6.37 7.18
C GLU A 211 25.40 -7.83 6.79
N LEU A 212 26.49 -8.09 6.09
CA LEU A 212 26.90 -9.43 5.70
C LEU A 212 27.90 -9.95 6.73
N ARG A 213 27.70 -11.21 7.11
CA ARG A 213 28.63 -11.95 7.96
C ARG A 213 29.12 -13.20 7.25
N PRO A 214 30.42 -13.52 7.35
CA PRO A 214 30.91 -14.82 6.90
C PRO A 214 30.21 -15.92 7.68
N MET A 215 29.76 -16.96 6.97
CA MET A 215 29.11 -18.11 7.60
C MET A 215 30.11 -18.83 8.51
N GLY A 216 29.82 -18.94 9.81
CA GLY A 216 30.64 -19.64 10.79
C GLY A 216 31.70 -18.79 11.52
N ALA A 217 31.76 -17.47 11.29
CA ALA A 217 32.63 -16.58 12.06
C ALA A 217 32.05 -16.30 13.46
N PRO A 218 32.83 -16.47 14.56
CA PRO A 218 32.44 -16.04 15.89
C PRO A 218 32.42 -14.50 15.98
N ASP A 219 31.58 -13.94 16.87
CA ASP A 219 31.39 -12.49 16.99
C ASP A 219 32.69 -11.72 17.33
N GLU A 220 33.66 -12.39 17.95
CA GLU A 220 34.96 -11.83 18.37
C GLU A 220 35.93 -11.58 17.20
N ASP A 221 35.72 -12.24 16.05
CA ASP A 221 36.60 -12.12 14.86
C ASP A 221 36.13 -11.04 13.87
N ILE A 222 34.99 -10.37 14.14
CA ILE A 222 34.41 -9.36 13.25
C ILE A 222 34.80 -7.96 13.74
N ALA A 223 35.88 -7.40 13.19
CA ALA A 223 36.34 -6.05 13.54
C ALA A 223 35.34 -4.95 13.11
N GLU A 224 34.78 -5.05 11.89
CA GLU A 224 33.72 -4.16 11.41
C GLU A 224 32.73 -4.93 10.52
N PRO A 225 31.40 -4.70 10.63
CA PRO A 225 30.41 -5.36 9.80
C PRO A 225 30.49 -4.88 8.34
N PHE A 226 30.63 -5.82 7.40
CA PHE A 226 30.63 -5.52 5.97
C PHE A 226 29.20 -5.19 5.50
N LYS A 227 29.00 -4.03 4.86
CA LYS A 227 27.66 -3.58 4.44
C LYS A 227 27.43 -3.73 2.93
N MET A 228 26.50 -4.61 2.59
CA MET A 228 25.79 -4.79 1.32
C MET A 228 24.75 -3.71 1.01
N LEU A 229 24.83 -2.89 -0.04
CA LEU A 229 23.63 -2.16 -0.50
C LEU A 229 22.51 -3.13 -0.89
N LEU A 230 21.28 -2.83 -0.49
CA LEU A 230 20.12 -3.58 -0.96
C LEU A 230 19.91 -3.38 -2.48
N SER A 231 19.29 -4.37 -3.13
CA SER A 231 19.01 -4.28 -4.56
C SER A 231 18.12 -3.08 -4.87
N ARG A 232 18.23 -2.51 -6.08
CA ARG A 232 17.60 -1.22 -6.42
C ARG A 232 16.08 -1.20 -6.13
N ASN A 233 15.41 -2.35 -6.25
CA ASN A 233 13.99 -2.47 -5.98
C ASN A 233 13.63 -2.07 -4.54
N TYR A 234 14.52 -2.29 -3.56
CA TYR A 234 14.36 -1.90 -2.16
C TYR A 234 14.72 -0.44 -1.88
N LEU A 235 15.33 0.25 -2.84
CA LEU A 235 15.80 1.63 -2.70
C LEU A 235 14.77 2.61 -3.28
N ILE A 236 14.71 3.82 -2.70
CA ILE A 236 13.99 4.96 -3.30
C ILE A 236 14.87 5.62 -4.37
N SER A 237 14.31 6.22 -5.42
CA SER A 237 15.16 6.84 -6.44
C SER A 237 15.99 8.03 -5.89
N PRO A 238 17.20 8.30 -6.41
CA PRO A 238 18.00 9.48 -6.04
C PRO A 238 17.25 10.81 -6.22
N LYS A 239 16.34 10.87 -7.20
CA LYS A 239 15.45 12.03 -7.42
C LYS A 239 14.43 12.20 -6.30
N SER A 240 13.83 11.10 -5.85
CA SER A 240 12.90 11.09 -4.72
C SER A 240 13.60 11.52 -3.43
N PHE A 241 14.81 10.98 -3.18
CA PHE A 241 15.66 11.37 -2.07
C PHE A 241 15.96 12.87 -2.10
N LYS A 242 16.55 13.39 -3.20
CA LYS A 242 16.86 14.81 -3.37
C LYS A 242 15.66 15.70 -3.06
N ARG A 243 14.50 15.38 -3.64
CA ARG A 243 13.28 16.17 -3.48
C ARG A 243 12.80 16.29 -2.03
N GLN A 244 12.97 15.26 -1.22
CA GLN A 244 12.62 15.34 0.19
C GLN A 244 13.72 16.00 1.01
N LEU A 245 14.98 15.67 0.75
CA LEU A 245 16.11 16.22 1.49
C LEU A 245 16.14 17.76 1.45
N THR A 246 15.89 18.35 0.27
CA THR A 246 15.85 19.81 0.09
C THR A 246 14.74 20.53 0.85
N LYS A 247 13.80 19.80 1.48
CA LYS A 247 12.78 20.41 2.36
C LYS A 247 13.27 20.55 3.80
N TYR A 248 14.35 19.87 4.15
CA TYR A 248 14.85 19.78 5.53
C TYR A 248 16.27 20.32 5.69
N VAL A 249 16.97 20.60 4.58
CA VAL A 249 18.26 21.27 4.61
C VAL A 249 18.20 22.47 3.67
N ASP A 250 18.33 23.65 4.25
CA ASP A 250 18.31 24.90 3.51
C ASP A 250 19.62 25.09 2.73
N GLN A 251 19.52 25.81 1.61
CA GLN A 251 20.68 26.30 0.84
C GLN A 251 21.67 25.21 0.37
N LEU A 252 21.18 24.00 0.09
CA LEU A 252 22.03 22.92 -0.41
C LEU A 252 22.41 23.13 -1.90
N THR A 253 23.70 23.27 -2.19
CA THR A 253 24.20 23.41 -3.56
C THR A 253 24.62 22.05 -4.11
N PHE A 254 23.89 21.55 -5.10
CA PHE A 254 24.21 20.26 -5.73
C PHE A 254 25.21 20.45 -6.87
N LEU A 255 26.43 19.91 -6.69
CA LEU A 255 27.45 19.88 -7.72
C LEU A 255 26.98 19.00 -8.89
N LYS A 256 26.92 19.58 -10.10
CA LYS A 256 26.75 18.81 -11.32
C LYS A 256 28.05 18.06 -11.60
N LYS A 257 27.96 16.80 -12.02
CA LYS A 257 29.11 16.07 -12.55
C LYS A 257 29.65 16.89 -13.72
N ARG A 258 30.89 17.37 -13.66
CA ARG A 258 31.56 17.94 -14.85
C ARG A 258 31.60 16.81 -15.88
N VAL A 259 31.00 17.05 -17.04
CA VAL A 259 31.14 16.18 -18.20
C VAL A 259 32.57 16.45 -18.69
N GLY A 260 33.48 15.52 -18.38
CA GLY A 260 34.79 15.41 -19.01
C GLY A 260 34.70 14.37 -20.10
#